data_AF-A0A4Q2JK58-F1
#
_entry.id   AF-A0A4Q2JK58-F1
#
_cell.length_a   1.000
_cell.length_b   1.000
_cell.length_c   1.000
_cell.angle_alpha   90.00
_cell.angle_beta   90.00
_cell.angle_gamma   90.00
#
_symmetry.space_group_name_H-M   'P 1'
#
loop_
_entity.id
_entity.type
_entity.pdbx_description
1 polymer ?
#
loop_
_entity_poly.entity_id
_entity_poly.type
_entity_poly.pdbx_seq_one_letter_code
_entity_poly.pdbx_strand_id
1 'polypeptide(L)'
;MPALRSKPFLAWEPLPYLVVFVLLLLTGVVRPDGPPWLLWPFLVVLGAAVAWLVVGLVRGSRRSNPDQWGDLTTIDGLELVDAARVEREVRAVVPVADAHRHQPAIELARLYGGTEQHAVLVPRSSRWLSRRYRVGVQLVGGDRPRHAGFLSPAADDRWRELLDGLREHGRYARVPALITGGSRPYGVEVDLSGLERLEGSAAE
;
A
#
# COMPACT_ATOMS: atom_id res chain seq x y z
N MET A 1 -0.91 19.93 -1.93
CA MET A 1 -1.95 19.47 -2.89
C MET A 1 -2.84 18.47 -2.15
N PRO A 2 -4.15 18.35 -2.48
CA PRO A 2 -5.01 17.39 -1.78
C PRO A 2 -4.51 15.97 -2.00
N ALA A 3 -4.51 15.16 -0.94
CA ALA A 3 -3.99 13.81 -0.99
C ALA A 3 -4.73 12.94 -2.02
N LEU A 4 -3.97 12.22 -2.85
CA LEU A 4 -4.50 11.34 -3.89
C LEU A 4 -5.30 10.18 -3.28
N ARG A 5 -6.57 10.08 -3.65
CA ARG A 5 -7.47 9.02 -3.14
C ARG A 5 -7.44 7.74 -3.96
N SER A 6 -7.04 7.82 -5.22
CA SER A 6 -7.03 6.68 -6.12
C SER A 6 -5.95 6.77 -7.19
N LYS A 7 -5.55 5.60 -7.69
CA LYS A 7 -4.64 5.47 -8.82
C LYS A 7 -5.30 5.99 -10.10
N PRO A 8 -4.57 6.74 -10.94
CA PRO A 8 -5.03 7.07 -12.28
C PRO A 8 -5.26 5.76 -13.05
N PHE A 9 -6.22 5.76 -13.98
CA PHE A 9 -6.67 4.55 -14.65
C PHE A 9 -5.53 3.81 -15.36
N LEU A 10 -4.64 4.55 -16.02
CA LEU A 10 -3.46 4.00 -16.71
C LEU A 10 -2.40 3.40 -15.76
N ALA A 11 -2.42 3.77 -14.47
CA ALA A 11 -1.54 3.19 -13.45
C ALA A 11 -2.22 2.05 -12.67
N TRP A 12 -3.43 1.66 -13.05
CA TRP A 12 -4.09 0.50 -12.44
C TRP A 12 -3.44 -0.77 -12.96
N GLU A 13 -2.77 -1.49 -12.07
CA GLU A 13 -1.92 -2.64 -12.40
C GLU A 13 -2.59 -3.73 -13.24
N PRO A 14 -3.89 -4.05 -13.08
CA PRO A 14 -4.58 -5.04 -13.91
C PRO A 14 -4.82 -4.59 -15.34
N LEU A 15 -4.79 -3.28 -15.63
CA LEU A 15 -5.15 -2.74 -16.95
C LEU A 15 -4.34 -3.32 -18.12
N PRO A 16 -2.98 -3.35 -18.09
CA PRO A 16 -2.21 -3.93 -19.18
C PRO A 16 -2.52 -5.42 -19.40
N TYR A 17 -2.79 -6.18 -18.32
CA TYR A 17 -3.20 -7.58 -18.43
C TYR A 17 -4.56 -7.73 -19.12
N LEU A 18 -5.53 -6.89 -18.74
CA LEU A 18 -6.87 -6.90 -19.34
C LEU A 18 -6.81 -6.54 -20.82
N VAL A 19 -5.99 -5.54 -21.19
CA VAL A 19 -5.81 -5.15 -22.60
C VAL A 19 -5.23 -6.29 -23.41
N VAL A 20 -4.15 -6.92 -22.94
CA VAL A 20 -3.55 -8.08 -23.62
C VAL A 20 -4.54 -9.23 -23.71
N PHE A 21 -5.27 -9.53 -22.62
CA PHE A 21 -6.27 -10.60 -22.60
C PHE A 21 -7.38 -10.36 -23.64
N VAL A 22 -7.93 -9.15 -23.72
CA VAL A 22 -8.96 -8.80 -24.73
C VAL A 22 -8.39 -8.89 -26.14
N LEU A 23 -7.17 -8.43 -26.37
CA LEU A 23 -6.52 -8.55 -27.68
C LEU A 23 -6.28 -10.02 -28.05
N LEU A 24 -5.89 -10.87 -27.10
CA LEU A 24 -5.75 -12.31 -27.33
C LEU A 24 -7.10 -12.98 -27.63
N LEU A 25 -8.20 -12.56 -27.00
CA LEU A 25 -9.52 -13.07 -27.38
C LEU A 25 -9.90 -12.67 -28.82
N LEU A 26 -9.51 -11.47 -29.24
CA LEU A 26 -9.77 -10.99 -30.60
C LEU A 26 -8.98 -11.75 -31.67
N THR A 27 -7.91 -12.49 -31.33
CA THR A 27 -7.25 -13.39 -32.30
C THR A 27 -8.17 -14.50 -32.80
N GLY A 28 -9.23 -14.84 -32.04
CA GLY A 28 -10.25 -15.79 -32.50
C GLY A 28 -11.12 -15.24 -33.63
N VAL A 29 -11.20 -13.91 -33.78
CA VAL A 29 -12.00 -13.22 -34.81
C VAL A 29 -11.11 -12.78 -35.98
N VAL A 30 -9.91 -12.29 -35.68
CA VAL A 30 -8.93 -11.85 -36.68
C VAL A 30 -8.23 -13.08 -37.26
N ARG A 31 -8.78 -13.61 -38.35
CA ARG A 31 -8.20 -14.77 -39.05
C ARG A 31 -6.97 -14.38 -39.87
N PRO A 32 -5.96 -15.27 -39.96
CA PRO A 32 -4.77 -15.05 -40.79
C PRO A 32 -5.11 -14.92 -42.28
N ASP A 33 -6.18 -15.58 -42.74
CA ASP A 33 -6.67 -15.51 -44.12
C ASP A 33 -7.54 -14.25 -44.39
N GLY A 34 -7.69 -13.38 -43.39
CA GLY A 34 -8.49 -12.16 -43.48
C GLY A 34 -7.79 -11.03 -44.25
N PRO A 35 -8.47 -9.88 -44.42
CA PRO A 35 -7.88 -8.73 -45.10
C PRO A 35 -6.58 -8.25 -44.40
N PRO A 36 -5.47 -8.04 -45.12
CA PRO A 36 -4.20 -7.63 -44.52
C PRO A 36 -4.29 -6.33 -43.71
N TRP A 37 -5.18 -5.42 -44.11
CA TRP A 37 -5.42 -4.15 -43.40
C TRP A 37 -6.07 -4.34 -42.02
N LEU A 38 -6.64 -5.50 -41.73
CA LEU A 38 -7.17 -5.83 -40.40
C LEU A 38 -6.09 -6.50 -39.55
N LEU A 39 -5.34 -7.43 -40.15
CA LEU A 39 -4.32 -8.23 -39.47
C LEU A 39 -3.12 -7.39 -39.01
N TRP A 40 -2.54 -6.57 -39.91
CA TRP A 40 -1.33 -5.82 -39.61
C TRP A 40 -1.51 -4.80 -38.48
N PRO A 41 -2.54 -3.92 -38.49
CA PRO A 41 -2.78 -3.02 -37.37
C PRO A 41 -3.05 -3.75 -36.06
N PHE A 42 -3.78 -4.87 -36.12
CA PHE A 42 -4.04 -5.68 -34.93
C PHE A 42 -2.74 -6.23 -34.33
N LEU A 43 -1.83 -6.79 -35.13
CA LEU A 43 -0.53 -7.27 -34.66
C LEU A 43 0.33 -6.15 -34.08
N VAL A 44 0.31 -4.96 -34.69
CA VAL A 44 1.02 -3.77 -34.17
C VAL A 44 0.47 -3.37 -32.80
N VAL A 45 -0.86 -3.31 -32.65
CA VAL A 45 -1.52 -2.98 -31.37
C VAL A 45 -1.22 -4.03 -30.30
N LEU A 46 -1.27 -5.32 -30.66
CA LEU A 46 -0.92 -6.42 -29.77
C LEU A 46 0.55 -6.33 -29.33
N GLY A 47 1.47 -6.12 -30.26
CA GLY A 47 2.90 -5.95 -29.97
C GLY A 47 3.14 -4.75 -29.02
N ALA A 48 2.48 -3.62 -29.27
CA ALA A 48 2.55 -2.45 -28.40
C ALA A 48 1.99 -2.72 -26.99
N ALA A 49 0.86 -3.41 -26.88
CA ALA A 49 0.28 -3.78 -25.59
C ALA A 49 1.17 -4.74 -24.80
N VAL A 50 1.77 -5.73 -25.46
CA VAL A 50 2.75 -6.65 -24.84
C VAL A 50 3.98 -5.89 -24.38
N ALA A 51 4.53 -5.01 -25.22
CA ALA A 51 5.67 -4.18 -24.83
C ALA A 51 5.35 -3.30 -23.62
N TRP A 52 4.15 -2.69 -23.59
CA TRP A 52 3.68 -1.91 -22.45
C TRP A 52 3.57 -2.74 -21.16
N LEU A 53 3.03 -3.96 -21.24
CA LEU A 53 2.97 -4.90 -20.12
C LEU A 53 4.37 -5.23 -19.59
N VAL A 54 5.30 -5.57 -20.49
CA VAL A 54 6.69 -5.90 -20.13
C VAL A 54 7.38 -4.71 -19.46
N VAL A 55 7.23 -3.50 -20.00
CA VAL A 55 7.78 -2.28 -19.39
C VAL A 55 7.18 -2.05 -18.00
N GLY A 56 5.87 -2.28 -17.82
CA GLY A 56 5.20 -2.21 -16.53
C GLY A 56 5.79 -3.18 -15.51
N LEU A 57 5.99 -4.44 -15.91
CA LEU A 57 6.61 -5.49 -15.09
C LEU A 57 8.05 -5.15 -14.68
N VAL A 58 8.86 -4.70 -15.65
CA VAL A 58 10.26 -4.31 -15.40
C VAL A 58 10.36 -3.08 -14.51
N ARG A 59 9.44 -2.12 -14.63
CA ARG A 59 9.39 -0.98 -13.71
C ARG A 59 8.97 -1.40 -12.30
N GLY A 60 7.97 -2.27 -12.18
CA GLY A 60 7.52 -2.79 -10.89
C GLY A 60 8.53 -3.72 -10.20
N SER A 61 9.44 -4.35 -10.95
CA SER A 61 10.51 -5.17 -10.38
C SER A 61 11.71 -4.37 -9.87
N ARG A 62 11.79 -3.06 -10.18
CA ARG A 62 12.81 -2.20 -9.59
C ARG A 62 12.53 -2.09 -8.10
N ARG A 63 13.53 -2.41 -7.28
CA ARG A 63 13.44 -2.29 -5.82
C ARG A 63 13.17 -0.83 -5.45
N SER A 64 11.99 -0.56 -4.92
CA SER A 64 11.67 0.68 -4.23
C SER A 64 11.25 0.35 -2.80
N ASN A 65 11.47 1.29 -1.89
CA ASN A 65 11.08 1.16 -0.50
C ASN A 65 10.41 2.48 -0.06
N PRO A 66 9.08 2.54 0.13
CA PRO A 66 8.10 1.46 -0.06
C PRO A 66 7.99 0.97 -1.53
N ASP A 67 7.48 -0.25 -1.72
CA ASP A 67 7.16 -0.77 -3.04
C ASP A 67 5.92 -0.09 -3.66
N GLN A 68 5.53 -0.51 -4.87
CA GLN A 68 4.35 0.04 -5.58
C GLN A 68 3.02 -0.19 -4.85
N TRP A 69 2.96 -1.13 -3.90
CA TRP A 69 1.79 -1.44 -3.09
C TRP A 69 1.86 -0.79 -1.69
N GLY A 70 2.95 -0.11 -1.36
CA GLY A 70 3.20 0.49 -0.07
C GLY A 70 3.74 -0.50 0.97
N ASP A 71 4.35 -1.60 0.51
CA ASP A 71 5.06 -2.52 1.38
C ASP A 71 6.49 -2.09 1.63
N LEU A 72 6.87 -2.11 2.91
CA LEU A 72 8.22 -1.79 3.36
C LEU A 72 9.08 -3.05 3.35
N THR A 73 10.26 -2.95 2.76
CA THR A 73 11.27 -4.02 2.78
C THR A 73 12.28 -3.83 3.90
N THR A 74 12.60 -2.59 4.23
CA THR A 74 13.43 -2.18 5.39
C THR A 74 12.92 -0.83 5.93
N ILE A 75 13.30 -0.49 7.16
CA ILE A 75 13.18 0.87 7.69
C ILE A 75 14.45 1.69 7.48
N ASP A 76 15.56 1.05 7.12
CA ASP A 76 16.85 1.72 6.96
C ASP A 76 16.78 2.74 5.81
N GLY A 77 17.27 3.95 6.09
CA GLY A 77 17.23 5.06 5.13
C GLY A 77 15.86 5.73 4.99
N LEU A 78 14.85 5.33 5.77
CA LEU A 78 13.60 6.09 5.90
C LEU A 78 13.72 7.11 7.03
N GLU A 79 13.26 8.33 6.77
CA GLU A 79 13.11 9.33 7.83
C GLU A 79 11.81 9.03 8.59
N LEU A 80 11.95 8.52 9.82
CA LEU A 80 10.83 8.19 10.68
C LEU A 80 10.55 9.33 11.65
N VAL A 81 9.30 9.79 11.66
CA VAL A 81 8.82 10.82 12.58
C VAL A 81 8.00 10.16 13.67
N ASP A 82 8.46 10.29 14.91
CA ASP A 82 7.84 9.63 16.06
C ASP A 82 6.58 10.34 16.52
N ALA A 83 5.46 9.66 16.38
CA ALA A 83 4.17 10.03 16.95
C ALA A 83 3.96 9.28 18.26
N ALA A 84 4.73 9.67 19.29
CA ALA A 84 4.64 9.05 20.61
C ALA A 84 3.25 9.21 21.25
N ARG A 85 2.82 8.17 21.97
CA ARG A 85 1.54 8.14 22.69
C ARG A 85 1.34 9.39 23.54
N VAL A 86 0.13 9.95 23.49
CA VAL A 86 -0.31 11.04 24.36
C VAL A 86 -1.27 10.46 25.38
N GLU A 87 -0.99 10.69 26.65
CA GLU A 87 -1.92 10.31 27.72
C GLU A 87 -3.18 11.18 27.62
N ARG A 88 -4.34 10.52 27.54
CA ARG A 88 -5.64 11.16 27.33
C ARG A 88 -6.74 10.40 28.05
N GLU A 89 -7.80 11.14 28.40
CA GLU A 89 -9.04 10.56 28.94
C GLU A 89 -9.73 9.64 27.90
N VAL A 90 -9.64 9.97 26.60
CA VAL A 90 -10.21 9.16 25.52
C VAL A 90 -9.10 8.41 24.78
N ARG A 91 -9.23 7.09 24.72
CA ARG A 91 -8.27 6.18 24.06
C ARG A 91 -8.33 6.38 22.54
N ALA A 92 -7.30 6.97 21.94
CA ALA A 92 -7.18 7.18 20.48
C ALA A 92 -6.60 5.95 19.75
N VAL A 93 -6.92 4.77 20.27
CA VAL A 93 -6.46 3.49 19.74
C VAL A 93 -7.44 3.02 18.68
N VAL A 94 -6.93 2.73 17.50
CA VAL A 94 -7.72 2.37 16.33
C VAL A 94 -7.38 0.95 15.90
N PRO A 95 -8.38 0.06 15.69
CA PRO A 95 -8.12 -1.26 15.14
C PRO A 95 -7.69 -1.16 13.67
N VAL A 96 -6.69 -1.97 13.30
CA VAL A 96 -6.22 -2.13 11.93
C VAL A 96 -7.24 -2.95 11.16
N ALA A 97 -7.71 -2.39 10.04
CA ALA A 97 -8.61 -3.08 9.13
C ALA A 97 -7.87 -4.18 8.37
N ASP A 98 -8.59 -5.26 8.06
CA ASP A 98 -8.10 -6.38 7.26
C ASP A 98 -6.97 -7.21 7.88
N ALA A 99 -6.69 -7.05 9.19
CA ALA A 99 -5.69 -7.85 9.91
C ALA A 99 -5.89 -9.37 9.75
N HIS A 100 -7.14 -9.82 9.58
CA HIS A 100 -7.46 -11.23 9.32
C HIS A 100 -6.83 -11.78 8.02
N ARG A 101 -6.43 -10.92 7.07
CA ARG A 101 -5.79 -11.34 5.79
C ARG A 101 -4.27 -11.46 5.93
N HIS A 102 -3.71 -10.92 7.00
CA HIS A 102 -2.26 -10.80 7.21
C HIS A 102 -1.79 -11.62 8.44
N GLN A 103 -2.55 -12.64 8.84
CA GLN A 103 -2.28 -13.45 10.03
C GLN A 103 -0.86 -14.03 10.09
N PRO A 104 -0.29 -14.61 9.01
CA PRO A 104 1.09 -15.11 9.06
C PRO A 104 2.12 -13.99 9.28
N ALA A 105 1.88 -12.80 8.71
CA ALA A 105 2.77 -11.66 8.87
C ALA A 105 2.72 -11.10 10.31
N ILE A 106 1.51 -10.98 10.87
CA ILE A 106 1.27 -10.52 12.24
C ILE A 106 1.86 -11.52 13.25
N GLU A 107 1.71 -12.82 13.03
CA GLU A 107 2.30 -13.84 13.88
C GLU A 107 3.83 -13.74 13.92
N LEU A 108 4.46 -13.61 12.76
CA LEU A 108 5.91 -13.44 12.69
C LEU A 108 6.35 -12.13 13.35
N ALA A 109 5.62 -11.04 13.14
CA ALA A 109 5.89 -9.77 13.84
C ALA A 109 5.81 -9.96 15.36
N ARG A 110 4.81 -10.71 15.86
CA ARG A 110 4.67 -11.02 17.28
C ARG A 110 5.80 -11.89 17.82
N LEU A 111 6.24 -12.87 17.05
CA LEU A 111 7.28 -13.82 17.42
C LEU A 111 8.65 -13.14 17.60
N TYR A 112 8.97 -12.19 16.71
CA TYR A 112 10.25 -11.48 16.75
C TYR A 112 10.22 -10.18 17.58
N GLY A 113 9.07 -9.51 17.64
CA GLY A 113 8.94 -8.18 18.25
C GLY A 113 8.04 -8.09 19.48
N GLY A 114 7.47 -9.20 19.93
CA GLY A 114 6.53 -9.21 21.06
C GLY A 114 5.16 -8.64 20.71
N THR A 115 4.30 -8.45 21.71
CA THR A 115 2.94 -7.94 21.53
C THR A 115 2.89 -6.41 21.42
N GLU A 116 3.74 -5.71 22.16
CA GLU A 116 3.87 -4.25 22.10
C GLU A 116 5.01 -3.89 21.15
N GLN A 117 4.67 -3.19 20.07
CA GLN A 117 5.63 -2.81 19.04
C GLN A 117 5.36 -1.39 18.56
N HIS A 118 6.11 -0.97 17.56
CA HIS A 118 5.75 0.19 16.76
C HIS A 118 5.21 -0.24 15.40
N ALA A 119 4.43 0.62 14.78
CA ALA A 119 4.03 0.51 13.39
C ALA A 119 4.43 1.77 12.62
N VAL A 120 4.83 1.60 11.37
CA VAL A 120 5.03 2.69 10.42
C VAL A 120 3.78 2.80 9.55
N LEU A 121 3.25 4.02 9.45
CA LEU A 121 2.11 4.35 8.62
C LEU A 121 2.59 4.72 7.22
N VAL A 122 2.14 3.97 6.21
CA VAL A 122 2.57 4.14 4.81
C VAL A 122 1.39 4.66 3.97
N PRO A 123 1.36 5.95 3.63
CA PRO A 123 0.34 6.51 2.73
C PRO A 123 0.49 5.97 1.31
N ARG A 124 -0.58 6.08 0.53
CA ARG A 124 -0.67 5.58 -0.86
C ARG A 124 -0.37 4.08 -0.97
N SER A 125 -0.60 3.31 0.11
CA SER A 125 -0.63 1.86 0.05
C SER A 125 -1.93 1.38 -0.60
N SER A 126 -1.90 0.23 -1.24
CA SER A 126 -3.06 -0.29 -1.96
C SER A 126 -2.95 -1.79 -2.16
N ARG A 127 -4.09 -2.45 -2.34
CA ARG A 127 -4.10 -3.83 -2.82
C ARG A 127 -3.84 -3.87 -4.31
N TRP A 128 -3.23 -4.94 -4.80
CA TRP A 128 -2.93 -5.14 -6.22
C TRP A 128 -4.13 -4.90 -7.16
N LEU A 129 -5.33 -5.36 -6.80
CA LEU A 129 -6.54 -5.15 -7.61
C LEU A 129 -7.28 -3.84 -7.33
N SER A 130 -6.91 -3.12 -6.27
CA SER A 130 -7.64 -1.91 -5.87
C SER A 130 -7.04 -0.66 -6.48
N ARG A 131 -7.91 0.19 -7.02
CA ARG A 131 -7.55 1.57 -7.39
C ARG A 131 -7.49 2.50 -6.20
N ARG A 132 -8.11 2.15 -5.06
CA ARG A 132 -8.21 3.03 -3.90
C ARG A 132 -6.91 3.02 -3.11
N TYR A 133 -6.35 4.20 -2.89
CA TYR A 133 -5.26 4.38 -1.94
C TYR A 133 -5.79 4.36 -0.51
N ARG A 134 -4.99 3.77 0.38
CA ARG A 134 -5.19 3.68 1.81
C ARG A 134 -3.86 3.91 2.52
N VAL A 135 -3.92 4.09 3.83
CA VAL A 135 -2.74 4.09 4.70
C VAL A 135 -2.49 2.66 5.16
N GLY A 136 -1.38 2.08 4.71
CA GLY A 136 -0.89 0.77 5.14
C GLY A 136 -0.27 0.85 6.54
N VAL A 137 -0.41 -0.21 7.32
CA VAL A 137 0.16 -0.32 8.66
C VAL A 137 1.24 -1.41 8.63
N GLN A 138 2.50 -1.02 8.83
CA GLN A 138 3.66 -1.92 8.81
C GLN A 138 4.20 -2.08 10.23
N LEU A 139 4.12 -3.27 10.82
CA LEU A 139 4.71 -3.55 12.13
C LEU A 139 6.24 -3.61 12.01
N VAL A 140 6.96 -2.95 12.91
CA VAL A 140 8.43 -2.81 12.86
C VAL A 140 9.15 -3.34 14.11
N GLY A 141 8.50 -4.19 14.91
CA GLY A 141 9.13 -4.75 16.13
C GLY A 141 10.13 -5.89 15.91
N GLY A 142 10.29 -6.40 14.69
CA GLY A 142 11.07 -7.62 14.43
C GLY A 142 12.29 -7.43 13.52
N ASP A 143 12.61 -8.49 12.78
CA ASP A 143 13.71 -8.56 11.80
C ASP A 143 13.53 -7.64 10.60
N ARG A 144 12.28 -7.45 10.17
CA ARG A 144 11.90 -6.59 9.04
C ARG A 144 10.47 -6.09 9.21
N PRO A 145 10.10 -5.00 8.50
CA PRO A 145 8.72 -4.53 8.47
C PRO A 145 7.75 -5.60 7.96
N ARG A 146 6.56 -5.67 8.57
CA ARG A 146 5.54 -6.65 8.20
C ARG A 146 4.17 -5.99 8.07
N HIS A 147 3.54 -6.16 6.91
CA HIS A 147 2.25 -5.55 6.64
C HIS A 147 1.16 -6.20 7.50
N ALA A 148 0.51 -5.40 8.34
CA ALA A 148 -0.57 -5.83 9.22
C ALA A 148 -1.96 -5.52 8.67
N GLY A 149 -2.05 -4.69 7.64
CA GLY A 149 -3.30 -4.26 7.02
C GLY A 149 -3.33 -2.76 6.80
N PHE A 150 -4.51 -2.16 6.97
CA PHE A 150 -4.73 -0.75 6.67
C PHE A 150 -5.37 -0.02 7.84
N LEU A 151 -5.24 1.30 7.90
CA LEU A 151 -6.08 2.10 8.80
C LEU A 151 -7.57 1.87 8.49
N SER A 152 -8.39 1.99 9.54
CA SER A 152 -9.85 2.01 9.41
C SER A 152 -10.27 3.18 8.51
N PRO A 153 -11.40 3.09 7.78
CA PRO A 153 -11.81 4.16 6.85
C PRO A 153 -11.89 5.55 7.51
N ALA A 154 -12.40 5.64 8.74
CA ALA A 154 -12.50 6.90 9.47
C ALA A 154 -11.13 7.48 9.86
N ALA A 155 -10.21 6.63 10.33
CA ALA A 155 -8.85 7.08 10.66
C ALA A 155 -8.05 7.43 9.41
N ASP A 156 -8.22 6.67 8.33
CA ASP A 156 -7.61 6.94 7.03
C ASP A 156 -8.07 8.31 6.52
N ASP A 157 -9.37 8.58 6.45
CA ASP A 157 -9.89 9.86 5.95
C ASP A 157 -9.47 11.05 6.83
N ARG A 158 -9.34 10.88 8.14
CA ARG A 158 -8.84 11.93 9.07
C ARG A 158 -7.36 12.25 8.84
N TRP A 159 -6.51 11.24 8.76
CA TRP A 159 -5.05 11.42 8.80
C TRP A 159 -4.38 11.45 7.44
N ARG A 160 -5.11 11.18 6.36
CA ARG A 160 -4.54 11.02 5.02
C ARG A 160 -3.73 12.23 4.58
N GLU A 161 -4.24 13.44 4.78
CA GLU A 161 -3.59 14.65 4.27
C GLU A 161 -2.25 14.90 4.95
N LEU A 162 -2.21 14.83 6.28
CA LEU A 162 -0.98 14.91 7.06
C LEU A 162 0.04 13.85 6.62
N LEU A 163 -0.38 12.59 6.57
CA LEU A 163 0.52 11.48 6.30
C LEU A 163 1.02 11.51 4.84
N ASP A 164 0.18 11.90 3.88
CA ASP A 164 0.58 12.08 2.49
C ASP A 164 1.57 13.25 2.34
N GLY A 165 1.37 14.34 3.07
CA GLY A 165 2.32 15.45 3.16
C GLY A 165 3.68 15.03 3.72
N LEU A 166 3.72 14.21 4.77
CA LEU A 166 4.98 13.64 5.27
C LEU A 166 5.69 12.82 4.19
N ARG A 167 4.94 11.96 3.48
CA ARG A 167 5.47 11.12 2.40
C ARG A 167 6.04 11.94 1.25
N GLU A 168 5.45 13.09 0.90
CA GLU A 168 5.98 13.98 -0.14
C GLU A 168 7.40 14.48 0.18
N HIS A 169 7.77 14.49 1.46
CA HIS A 169 9.11 14.83 1.96
C HIS A 169 9.96 13.59 2.29
N GLY A 170 9.53 12.38 1.92
CA GLY A 170 10.24 11.13 2.26
C GLY A 170 10.14 10.71 3.72
N ARG A 171 9.22 11.31 4.48
CA ARG A 171 9.03 11.08 5.92
C ARG A 171 7.83 10.16 6.17
N TYR A 172 7.94 9.31 7.20
CA TYR A 172 6.88 8.37 7.56
C TYR A 172 6.62 8.40 9.07
N ALA A 173 5.36 8.38 9.46
CA ALA A 173 4.99 8.41 10.88
C ALA A 173 5.17 7.04 11.52
N ARG A 174 5.88 6.98 12.65
CA ARG A 174 5.99 5.81 13.51
C ARG A 174 5.09 5.99 14.73
N VAL A 175 4.15 5.06 14.92
CA VAL A 175 3.15 5.07 16.00
C VAL A 175 3.28 3.82 16.87
N PRO A 176 2.92 3.88 18.16
CA PRO A 176 2.78 2.69 18.98
C PRO A 176 1.71 1.73 18.43
N ALA A 177 1.97 0.43 18.52
CA ALA A 177 1.08 -0.63 18.06
C ALA A 177 1.02 -1.79 19.05
N LEU A 178 -0.15 -2.38 19.19
CA LEU A 178 -0.41 -3.54 20.04
C LEU A 178 -1.01 -4.66 19.20
N ILE A 179 -0.36 -5.83 19.21
CA ILE A 179 -0.96 -7.06 18.69
C ILE A 179 -1.83 -7.66 19.78
N THR A 180 -3.12 -7.83 19.48
CA THR A 180 -4.12 -8.43 20.39
C THR A 180 -4.39 -9.89 20.03
N GLY A 181 -4.84 -10.66 21.02
CA GLY A 181 -5.09 -12.10 20.89
C GLY A 181 -3.91 -12.97 21.34
N GLY A 182 -4.21 -14.00 22.15
CA GLY A 182 -3.20 -14.97 22.62
C GLY A 182 -2.87 -16.06 21.61
N SER A 183 -3.74 -16.27 20.63
CA SER A 183 -3.61 -17.20 19.51
C SER A 183 -4.37 -16.66 18.31
N ARG A 184 -4.18 -17.26 17.13
CA ARG A 184 -4.91 -16.86 15.92
C ARG A 184 -6.43 -16.97 16.14
N PRO A 185 -7.24 -16.01 15.65
CA PRO A 185 -6.83 -14.83 14.88
C PRO A 185 -6.28 -13.69 15.75
N TYR A 186 -5.16 -13.12 15.34
CA TYR A 186 -4.56 -11.93 15.95
C TYR A 186 -5.25 -10.65 15.44
N GLY A 187 -5.47 -9.70 16.34
CA GLY A 187 -5.82 -8.32 16.02
C GLY A 187 -4.60 -7.41 16.09
N VAL A 188 -4.70 -6.21 15.49
CA VAL A 188 -3.69 -5.17 15.64
C VAL A 188 -4.40 -3.86 15.91
N GLU A 189 -3.91 -3.15 16.91
CA GLU A 189 -4.37 -1.83 17.32
C GLU A 189 -3.21 -0.85 17.22
N VAL A 190 -3.47 0.37 16.72
CA VAL A 190 -2.47 1.44 16.62
C VAL A 190 -2.92 2.67 17.39
N ASP A 191 -1.99 3.30 18.10
CA ASP A 191 -2.25 4.55 18.83
C ASP A 191 -1.94 5.76 17.94
N LEU A 192 -2.99 6.48 17.52
CA LEU A 192 -2.86 7.62 16.63
C LEU A 192 -2.83 8.96 17.38
N SER A 193 -2.85 8.96 18.71
CA SER A 193 -2.86 10.18 19.53
C SER A 193 -1.69 11.12 19.22
N GLY A 194 -0.51 10.55 18.95
CA GLY A 194 0.70 11.33 18.66
C GLY A 194 0.67 12.09 17.34
N LEU A 195 -0.22 11.73 16.40
CA LEU A 195 -0.30 12.38 15.09
C LEU A 195 -0.81 13.83 15.18
N GLU A 196 -1.61 14.16 16.19
CA GLU A 196 -2.13 15.53 16.39
C GLU A 196 -1.00 16.54 16.66
N ARG A 197 0.07 16.11 17.34
CA ARG A 197 1.23 16.99 17.56
C ARG A 197 1.98 17.25 16.26
N LEU A 198 2.07 16.25 15.38
CA LEU A 198 2.71 16.38 14.08
C LEU A 198 1.91 17.30 13.15
N GLU A 199 0.58 17.25 13.23
CA GLU A 199 -0.31 18.16 12.51
C GLU A 199 -0.09 19.61 12.96
N GLY A 200 0.00 19.85 14.28
CA GLY A 200 0.30 21.17 14.83
C GLY A 200 1.65 21.73 14.39
N SER A 201 2.71 20.91 14.40
CA SER A 201 4.05 21.33 13.97
C SER A 201 4.21 21.51 12.45
N ALA A 202 3.29 20.98 11.63
CA ALA A 202 3.31 21.17 10.18
C ALA A 202 2.56 22.42 9.73
N ALA A 203 1.79 23.06 10.63
CA ALA A 203 1.01 24.27 10.37
C ALA A 203 1.73 25.57 10.76
N GLU A 204 2.86 25.47 11.47
CA GLU A 204 3.79 26.57 11.79
C GLU A 204 4.89 26.70 10.73
#